data_AF-A0ABD2MH60-F1
#
_entry.id   AF-A0ABD2MH60-F1
#
_cell.length_a   1.000
_cell.length_b   1.000
_cell.length_c   1.000
_cell.angle_alpha   90.00
_cell.angle_beta   90.00
_cell.angle_gamma   90.00
#
_symmetry.space_group_name_H-M   'P 1'
#
loop_
_entity.id
_entity.type
_entity.pdbx_description
1 polymer ?
#
loop_
_entity_poly.entity_id
_entity_poly.type
_entity_poly.pdbx_seq_one_letter_code
_entity_poly.pdbx_strand_id
1 'polypeptide(L)'
;ITAKDPSFKDKVSALLDGLKQKIKALGNRTRRYNERSKRFRYNNFYCRNQKQFFRDLEEKSPHTVYENPTSYREMHEFRSGIRSQEVVHDDNADWIKEVEARTPRYEMREIQITADDIERVQKNSNNWAAPGQLLDQ
;
A
#
# COMPACT_ATOMS: atom_id res chain seq x y z
N ILE A 1 28.23 -20.34 -58.28
CA ILE A 1 27.34 -20.65 -57.14
C ILE A 1 25.96 -20.14 -57.52
N THR A 2 25.09 -21.04 -57.98
CA THR A 2 23.75 -20.71 -58.45
C THR A 2 22.76 -20.72 -57.28
N ALA A 3 21.71 -19.90 -57.35
CA ALA A 3 20.74 -19.67 -56.27
C ALA A 3 19.93 -20.91 -55.78
N LYS A 4 20.19 -22.09 -56.36
CA LYS A 4 19.55 -23.36 -56.01
C LYS A 4 20.38 -24.25 -55.06
N ASP A 5 21.62 -23.86 -54.73
CA ASP A 5 22.44 -24.63 -53.78
C ASP A 5 21.88 -24.55 -52.34
N PRO A 6 21.64 -25.68 -51.64
CA PRO A 6 21.16 -25.70 -50.25
C PRO A 6 22.05 -24.88 -49.30
N SER A 7 23.36 -24.95 -49.51
CA SER A 7 24.39 -24.19 -48.79
C SER A 7 24.19 -22.67 -48.88
N PHE A 8 23.63 -22.16 -49.98
CA PHE A 8 23.35 -20.74 -50.15
C PHE A 8 22.17 -20.29 -49.28
N LYS A 9 21.10 -21.09 -49.23
CA LYS A 9 19.91 -20.80 -48.40
C LYS A 9 20.26 -20.81 -46.91
N ASP A 10 21.07 -21.76 -46.47
CA ASP A 10 21.49 -21.86 -45.07
C ASP A 10 22.34 -20.65 -44.65
N LYS A 11 23.24 -20.20 -45.53
CA LYS A 11 24.04 -18.99 -45.30
C LYS A 11 23.18 -17.73 -45.22
N VAL A 12 22.18 -17.59 -46.10
CA VAL A 12 21.24 -16.46 -46.06
C VAL A 12 20.41 -16.49 -44.78
N SER A 13 19.94 -17.66 -44.35
CA SER A 13 19.18 -17.81 -43.09
C SER A 13 20.03 -17.46 -41.88
N ALA A 14 21.28 -17.93 -41.82
CA ALA A 14 22.20 -17.61 -40.73
C ALA A 14 22.50 -16.11 -40.64
N LEU A 15 22.66 -15.43 -41.79
CA LEU A 15 22.82 -13.98 -41.83
C LEU A 15 21.57 -13.25 -41.34
N LEU A 16 20.38 -13.69 -41.77
CA LEU A 16 19.11 -13.13 -41.33
C LEU A 16 18.94 -13.27 -39.81
N ASP A 17 19.23 -14.44 -39.25
CA ASP A 17 19.12 -14.68 -37.81
C ASP A 17 20.16 -13.86 -37.03
N GLY A 18 21.38 -13.70 -37.54
CA GLY A 18 22.38 -12.79 -36.97
C GLY A 18 21.88 -11.33 -36.93
N LEU A 19 21.20 -10.88 -37.98
CA LEU A 19 20.59 -9.54 -38.01
C LEU A 19 19.44 -9.42 -37.00
N LYS A 20 18.54 -10.41 -36.90
CA LYS A 20 17.46 -10.43 -35.90
C LYS A 20 18.03 -10.38 -34.47
N GLN A 21 19.08 -11.16 -34.20
CA GLN A 21 19.74 -11.18 -32.90
C GLN A 21 20.36 -9.81 -32.57
N LYS A 22 21.02 -9.16 -33.53
CA LYS A 22 21.56 -7.80 -33.36
C LYS A 22 20.46 -6.78 -33.04
N ILE A 23 19.36 -6.80 -33.79
CA ILE A 23 18.21 -5.90 -33.54
C ILE A 23 17.65 -6.14 -32.14
N LYS A 24 17.44 -7.41 -31.75
CA LYS A 24 16.96 -7.78 -30.42
C LYS A 24 17.90 -7.33 -29.31
N ALA A 25 19.21 -7.49 -29.50
CA ALA A 25 20.23 -7.06 -28.54
C ALA A 25 20.25 -5.54 -28.38
N LEU A 26 20.19 -4.79 -29.48
CA LEU A 26 20.13 -3.32 -29.47
C LEU A 26 18.83 -2.81 -28.82
N GLY A 27 17.68 -3.40 -29.17
CA GLY A 27 16.39 -3.07 -28.55
C GLY A 27 16.41 -3.32 -27.04
N ASN A 28 16.93 -4.46 -26.60
CA ASN A 28 17.10 -4.76 -25.17
C ASN A 28 18.06 -3.78 -24.47
N ARG A 29 19.16 -3.40 -25.13
CA ARG A 29 20.10 -2.40 -24.61
C ARG A 29 19.39 -1.07 -24.39
N THR A 30 18.66 -0.56 -25.38
CA THR A 30 17.87 0.67 -25.29
C THR A 30 16.85 0.60 -24.15
N ARG A 31 16.10 -0.51 -24.06
CA ARG A 31 15.14 -0.74 -22.97
C ARG A 31 15.79 -0.67 -21.60
N ARG A 32 16.94 -1.35 -21.40
CA ARG A 32 17.69 -1.31 -20.13
C ARG A 32 18.12 0.11 -19.75
N TYR A 33 18.60 0.90 -20.71
CA TYR A 33 19.00 2.29 -20.44
C TYR A 33 17.80 3.17 -20.07
N ASN A 34 16.67 2.98 -20.74
CA ASN A 34 15.43 3.69 -20.41
C ASN A 34 14.93 3.34 -19.02
N GLU A 35 14.87 2.04 -18.68
CA GLU A 35 14.48 1.56 -17.36
C GLU A 35 15.42 2.08 -16.26
N ARG A 36 16.74 2.02 -16.47
CA ARG A 36 17.73 2.56 -15.53
C ARG A 36 17.52 4.05 -15.30
N SER A 37 17.33 4.81 -16.37
CA SER A 37 17.11 6.25 -16.30
C SER A 37 15.81 6.60 -15.58
N LYS A 38 14.74 5.81 -15.81
CA LYS A 38 13.46 5.95 -15.12
C LYS A 38 13.60 5.69 -13.62
N ARG A 39 14.24 4.57 -13.24
CA ARG A 39 14.51 4.23 -11.83
C ARG A 39 15.35 5.30 -11.13
N PHE A 40 16.40 5.80 -11.78
CA PHE A 40 17.22 6.87 -11.23
C PHE A 40 16.41 8.15 -10.97
N ARG A 41 15.58 8.57 -11.93
CA ARG A 41 14.70 9.73 -11.76
C ARG A 41 13.72 9.53 -10.60
N TYR A 42 13.07 8.37 -10.54
CA TYR A 42 12.10 8.05 -9.49
C TYR A 42 12.74 7.98 -8.11
N ASN A 43 13.90 7.33 -7.96
CA ASN A 43 14.61 7.28 -6.68
C ASN A 43 15.05 8.68 -6.23
N ASN A 44 15.61 9.49 -7.15
CA ASN A 44 16.01 10.84 -6.81
C ASN A 44 14.81 11.72 -6.42
N PHE A 45 13.67 11.57 -7.13
CA PHE A 45 12.45 12.29 -6.81
C PHE A 45 11.86 11.86 -5.47
N TYR A 46 11.84 10.55 -5.19
CA TYR A 46 11.46 10.01 -3.89
C TYR A 46 12.32 10.57 -2.77
N CYS A 47 13.65 10.53 -2.90
CA CYS A 47 14.56 11.05 -1.88
C CYS A 47 14.40 12.56 -1.62
N ARG A 48 14.08 13.35 -2.65
CA ARG A 48 13.95 14.81 -2.53
C ARG A 48 12.56 15.25 -2.07
N ASN A 49 11.50 14.58 -2.53
CA ASN A 49 10.12 14.96 -2.24
C ASN A 49 9.17 13.76 -2.35
N GLN A 50 9.11 12.97 -1.27
CA GLN A 50 8.27 11.78 -1.19
C GLN A 50 6.78 12.07 -1.41
N LYS A 51 6.26 13.16 -0.84
CA LYS A 51 4.83 13.51 -0.95
C LYS A 51 4.41 13.73 -2.41
N GLN A 52 5.23 14.47 -3.16
CA GLN A 52 4.99 14.69 -4.57
C GLN A 52 5.13 13.40 -5.39
N PHE A 53 6.11 12.55 -5.07
CA PHE A 53 6.28 11.26 -5.72
C PHE A 53 5.03 10.36 -5.61
N PHE A 54 4.43 10.27 -4.41
CA PHE A 54 3.21 9.49 -4.22
C PHE A 54 1.99 10.10 -4.92
N ARG A 55 1.83 11.43 -4.89
CA ARG A 55 0.74 12.09 -5.64
C ARG A 55 0.83 11.83 -7.14
N ASP A 56 2.03 11.89 -7.71
CA ASP A 56 2.27 11.59 -9.12
C ASP A 56 2.02 10.10 -9.47
N LEU A 57 2.13 9.18 -8.51
CA LEU A 57 1.77 7.78 -8.69
C LEU A 57 0.26 7.58 -8.67
N GLU A 58 -0.44 8.30 -7.78
CA GLU A 58 -1.90 8.28 -7.65
C GLU A 58 -2.59 8.89 -8.88
N GLU A 59 -2.11 10.03 -9.40
CA GLU A 59 -2.65 10.68 -10.62
C GLU A 59 -2.44 9.83 -11.89
N LYS A 60 -1.40 8.99 -11.93
CA LYS A 60 -1.09 8.11 -13.07
C LYS A 60 -1.76 6.74 -12.98
N SER A 61 -2.26 6.38 -11.80
CA SER A 61 -3.13 5.22 -11.68
C SER A 61 -4.49 5.59 -12.27
N PRO A 62 -5.06 4.82 -13.20
CA PRO A 62 -6.48 4.96 -13.48
C PRO A 62 -7.18 4.84 -12.13
N HIS A 63 -7.95 5.86 -11.75
CA HIS A 63 -8.79 5.83 -10.55
C HIS A 63 -9.80 4.71 -10.77
N THR A 64 -9.40 3.50 -10.41
CA THR A 64 -10.30 2.39 -10.19
C THR A 64 -11.01 2.78 -8.93
N VAL A 65 -12.17 3.42 -9.08
CA VAL A 65 -13.15 3.51 -8.02
C VAL A 65 -13.46 2.07 -7.68
N TYR A 66 -12.79 1.54 -6.65
CA TYR A 66 -13.19 0.27 -6.08
C TYR A 66 -14.60 0.51 -5.55
N GLU A 67 -15.60 -0.02 -6.25
CA GLU A 67 -16.91 -0.21 -5.65
C GLU A 67 -16.66 -0.96 -4.34
N ASN A 68 -17.07 -0.36 -3.22
CA ASN A 68 -16.93 -1.00 -1.92
C ASN A 68 -17.61 -2.38 -2.02
N PRO A 69 -16.87 -3.49 -1.91
CA PRO A 69 -17.39 -4.82 -2.24
C PRO A 69 -18.35 -5.36 -1.18
N THR A 70 -18.58 -4.61 -0.10
CA THR A 70 -19.35 -5.05 1.08
C THR A 70 -20.33 -3.97 1.50
N SER A 71 -21.57 -4.39 1.76
CA SER A 71 -22.62 -3.54 2.29
C SER A 71 -22.27 -3.06 3.70
N TYR A 72 -22.74 -1.88 4.08
CA TYR A 72 -22.59 -1.36 5.45
C TYR A 72 -23.05 -2.37 6.50
N ARG A 73 -24.15 -3.09 6.21
CA ARG A 73 -24.70 -4.11 7.10
C ARG A 73 -23.73 -5.26 7.34
N GLU A 74 -23.09 -5.77 6.29
CA GLU A 74 -22.13 -6.87 6.39
C GLU A 74 -20.89 -6.46 7.18
N MET A 75 -20.42 -5.22 6.98
CA MET A 75 -19.30 -4.67 7.74
C MET A 75 -19.67 -4.47 9.22
N HIS A 76 -20.88 -3.99 9.50
CA HIS A 76 -21.37 -3.80 10.86
C HIS A 76 -21.50 -5.14 11.58
N GLU A 77 -22.14 -6.14 10.97
CA GLU A 77 -22.31 -7.49 11.51
C GLU A 77 -20.97 -8.19 11.79
N PHE A 78 -19.99 -8.05 10.88
CA PHE A 78 -18.64 -8.57 11.10
C PHE A 78 -17.96 -7.91 12.30
N ARG A 79 -18.02 -6.57 12.39
CA ARG A 79 -17.36 -5.81 13.46
C ARG A 79 -18.05 -6.00 14.81
N SER A 80 -19.38 -6.07 14.83
CA SER A 80 -20.13 -6.35 16.04
C SER A 80 -19.86 -7.79 16.48
N GLY A 81 -19.88 -8.77 15.58
CA GLY A 81 -19.57 -10.17 15.92
C GLY A 81 -18.23 -10.36 16.62
N ILE A 82 -17.18 -9.65 16.18
CA ILE A 82 -15.85 -9.70 16.82
C ILE A 82 -15.87 -9.07 18.22
N ARG A 83 -16.63 -7.99 18.43
CA ARG A 83 -16.60 -7.18 19.67
C ARG A 83 -17.68 -7.55 20.67
N SER A 84 -18.76 -8.18 20.22
CA SER A 84 -19.91 -8.58 21.02
C SER A 84 -19.72 -9.96 21.66
N GLN A 85 -18.70 -10.71 21.24
CA GLN A 85 -18.28 -11.91 21.95
C GLN A 85 -17.45 -11.48 23.15
N GLU A 86 -18.08 -11.50 24.31
CA GLU A 86 -17.39 -11.40 25.59
C GLU A 86 -16.54 -12.66 25.75
N VAL A 87 -15.26 -12.57 25.37
CA VAL A 87 -14.28 -13.60 25.66
C VAL A 87 -13.80 -13.36 27.09
N VAL A 88 -14.10 -14.30 27.98
CA VAL A 88 -13.50 -14.30 29.32
C VAL A 88 -12.01 -14.55 29.16
N HIS A 89 -11.21 -13.50 29.36
CA HIS A 89 -9.77 -13.61 29.37
C HIS A 89 -9.31 -14.35 30.63
N ASP A 90 -8.22 -15.11 30.54
CA ASP A 90 -7.61 -15.73 31.72
C ASP A 90 -6.81 -14.67 32.49
N ASP A 91 -7.47 -14.07 33.47
CA ASP A 91 -6.88 -13.05 34.35
C ASP A 91 -5.75 -13.60 35.23
N ASN A 92 -5.57 -14.94 35.29
CA ASN A 92 -4.54 -15.59 36.09
C ASN A 92 -3.33 -16.08 35.28
N ALA A 93 -3.27 -15.77 33.99
CA ALA A 93 -2.16 -16.18 33.13
C ALA A 93 -0.82 -15.67 33.69
N ASP A 94 0.20 -16.54 33.69
CA ASP A 94 1.47 -16.24 34.39
C ASP A 94 2.20 -15.01 33.83
N TRP A 95 2.04 -14.72 32.54
CA TRP A 95 2.60 -13.51 31.93
C TRP A 95 2.00 -12.22 32.51
N ILE A 96 0.73 -12.23 32.96
CA ILE A 96 0.09 -11.08 33.63
C ILE A 96 0.79 -10.82 34.95
N LYS A 97 1.00 -11.87 35.76
CA LYS A 97 1.71 -11.77 37.06
C LYS A 97 3.13 -11.27 36.88
N GLU A 98 3.84 -11.73 35.85
CA GLU A 98 5.18 -11.25 35.53
C GLU A 98 5.21 -9.75 35.17
N VAL A 99 4.21 -9.28 34.42
CA VAL A 99 4.09 -7.86 34.04
C VAL A 99 3.74 -7.02 35.27
N GLU A 100 2.80 -7.46 36.10
CA GLU A 100 2.45 -6.77 37.35
C GLU A 100 3.64 -6.67 38.32
N ALA A 101 4.46 -7.72 38.43
CA ALA A 101 5.67 -7.70 39.25
C ALA A 101 6.75 -6.75 38.72
N ARG A 102 6.83 -6.57 37.39
CA ARG A 102 7.83 -5.68 36.74
C ARG A 102 7.35 -4.23 36.63
N THR A 103 6.05 -3.99 36.74
CA THR A 103 5.47 -2.66 36.56
C THR A 103 5.26 -2.02 37.94
N PRO A 104 5.88 -0.87 38.22
CA PRO A 104 5.57 -0.15 39.45
C PRO A 104 4.08 0.19 39.46
N ARG A 105 3.42 -0.02 40.59
CA ARG A 105 2.00 0.30 40.75
C ARG A 105 1.81 1.81 40.72
N TYR A 106 1.65 2.37 39.53
CA TYR A 106 1.28 3.75 39.34
C TYR A 106 -0.24 3.84 39.41
N GLU A 107 -0.76 4.45 40.46
CA GLU A 107 -2.17 4.84 40.49
C GLU A 107 -2.37 5.94 39.45
N MET A 108 -3.16 5.62 38.42
CA MET A 108 -3.62 6.63 37.48
C MET A 108 -4.46 7.63 38.27
N ARG A 109 -4.02 8.88 38.30
CA ARG A 109 -4.77 9.94 38.98
C ARG A 109 -6.16 10.04 38.37
N GLU A 110 -7.14 10.28 39.21
CA GLU A 110 -8.50 10.56 38.76
C GLU A 110 -8.48 11.79 37.83
N ILE A 111 -8.81 11.56 36.55
CA ILE A 111 -8.89 12.63 35.56
C ILE A 111 -10.33 13.14 35.57
N GLN A 112 -10.53 14.35 36.11
CA GLN A 112 -11.79 15.06 36.01
C GLN A 112 -11.89 15.70 34.63
N ILE A 113 -12.76 15.15 33.78
CA ILE A 113 -13.04 15.71 32.45
C ILE A 113 -14.04 16.86 32.63
N THR A 114 -13.61 18.08 32.34
CA THR A 114 -14.46 19.27 32.46
C THR A 114 -15.09 19.66 31.13
N ALA A 115 -16.12 20.50 31.16
CA ALA A 115 -16.76 21.03 29.95
C ALA A 115 -15.76 21.78 29.04
N ASP A 116 -14.80 22.48 29.66
CA ASP A 116 -13.71 23.19 28.96
C ASP A 116 -12.83 22.23 28.15
N ASP A 117 -12.57 21.03 28.67
CA ASP A 117 -11.78 20.02 27.97
C ASP A 117 -12.49 19.56 26.69
N ILE A 118 -13.80 19.39 26.76
CA ILE A 118 -14.64 19.00 25.62
C ILE A 118 -14.66 20.14 24.59
N GLU A 119 -14.85 21.39 25.02
CA GLU A 119 -14.89 22.54 24.12
C GLU A 119 -13.55 22.74 23.41
N ARG A 120 -12.43 22.58 24.12
CA ARG A 120 -11.08 22.66 23.55
C ARG A 120 -10.83 21.55 22.53
N VAL A 121 -11.30 20.33 22.81
CA VAL A 121 -11.17 19.21 21.86
C VAL A 121 -12.06 19.45 20.66
N GLN A 122 -13.31 19.89 20.84
CA GLN A 122 -14.22 20.17 19.74
C GLN A 122 -13.67 21.24 18.80
N LYS A 123 -13.14 22.34 19.34
CA LYS A 123 -12.52 23.44 18.56
C LYS A 123 -11.30 22.98 17.74
N ASN A 124 -10.54 22.02 18.25
CA ASN A 124 -9.32 21.51 17.61
C ASN A 124 -9.55 20.19 16.85
N SER A 125 -10.74 19.61 16.98
CA SER A 125 -11.10 18.39 16.27
C SER A 125 -11.35 18.75 14.81
N ASN A 126 -10.76 17.96 13.92
CA ASN A 126 -10.94 18.20 12.51
C ASN A 126 -12.33 17.72 12.07
N ASN A 127 -13.07 18.59 11.38
CA ASN A 127 -14.41 18.32 10.84
C ASN A 127 -14.46 17.23 9.74
N TRP A 128 -13.33 16.59 9.38
CA TRP A 128 -13.24 15.63 8.27
C TRP A 128 -13.40 14.17 8.69
N ALA A 129 -13.55 13.86 9.97
CA ALA A 129 -14.12 12.56 10.34
C ALA A 129 -15.58 12.59 9.88
N ALA A 130 -15.90 11.81 8.83
CA ALA A 130 -17.24 11.73 8.27
C ALA A 130 -18.28 11.62 9.40
N PRO A 131 -19.34 12.46 9.42
CA PRO A 131 -20.43 12.24 10.34
C PRO A 131 -20.95 10.82 10.06
N GLY A 132 -20.78 9.91 11.03
CA GLY A 132 -21.50 8.64 10.98
C GLY A 132 -22.97 8.97 10.77
N GLN A 133 -23.63 8.28 9.85
CA GLN A 133 -25.05 8.47 9.57
C GLN A 133 -25.81 8.55 10.90
N LEU A 134 -26.42 9.69 11.18
CA LEU A 134 -27.53 9.76 12.10
C LEU A 134 -28.61 8.87 11.49
N LEU A 135 -28.75 7.66 12.04
CA LEU A 135 -29.95 6.87 11.86
C LEU A 135 -31.06 7.65 12.57
N ASP A 136 -31.83 8.41 11.79
CA ASP A 136 -33.13 8.90 12.26
C ASP A 136 -33.94 7.67 12.66
N GLN A 137 -34.32 7.64 13.94
CA GLN A 137 -35.25 6.67 14.52
C GLN A 137 -36.68 7.00 14.11
#